data_AF-A0A959YAH2-F1
#
_entry.id   AF-A0A959YAH2-F1
#
_cell.length_a   1.000
_cell.length_b   1.000
_cell.length_c   1.000
_cell.angle_alpha   90.00
_cell.angle_beta   90.00
_cell.angle_gamma   90.00
#
_symmetry.space_group_name_H-M   'P 1'
#
loop_
_entity.id
_entity.type
_entity.pdbx_description
1 polymer ?
#
loop_
_entity_poly.entity_id
_entity_poly.type
_entity_poly.pdbx_seq_one_letter_code
_entity_poly.pdbx_strand_id
1 'polypeptide(L)'
;MQPTPFLTAWDPRQTLKGSRDPLGSMGLWTHQGRRIIGNLTTVSTQVRDFTATMLGYHLAERVRDLAGPGQDVAVFLKWEQLAAYVRAHVLDEGGFRGVERTRSRLAAKGPRVTLSARSEHQILGDQKVYGLMGTYTMPGRSSGLLEGEPLRLTPAARELVEAEYLPRLAPVAGKRLDGLARRLAAGEVKVDLDGRDAPLAEAIGKVLTRKRIPAAERRFYQRHLLYNQDHDTTGGLQGVLAAHMLARGHTDWEPAGLRQAATVVAKQGPTGVALAEELERAAVLESVLAPVGVLFG
;
A
#
# COMPACT_ATOMS: atom_id res chain seq x y z
N MET A 1 43.73 19.34 -29.11
CA MET A 1 42.86 19.55 -27.92
C MET A 1 41.91 20.69 -28.25
N GLN A 2 40.65 20.37 -28.53
CA GLN A 2 39.60 21.39 -28.61
C GLN A 2 39.01 21.61 -27.21
N PRO A 3 38.68 22.86 -26.83
CA PRO A 3 38.15 23.18 -25.52
C PRO A 3 36.68 22.75 -25.43
N THR A 4 36.37 21.93 -24.42
CA THR A 4 35.00 21.58 -24.05
C THR A 4 34.25 22.84 -23.60
N PRO A 5 33.07 23.16 -24.15
CA PRO A 5 32.26 24.24 -23.61
C PRO A 5 31.67 23.80 -22.27
N PHE A 6 31.99 24.60 -21.25
CA PHE A 6 31.51 24.50 -19.88
C PHE A 6 30.09 25.08 -19.83
N LEU A 7 29.06 24.23 -19.71
CA LEU A 7 27.74 24.61 -19.22
C LEU A 7 27.59 24.02 -17.82
N THR A 8 28.02 24.82 -16.83
CA THR A 8 27.72 24.72 -15.40
C THR A 8 27.74 23.31 -14.78
N ALA A 9 28.87 22.94 -14.18
CA ALA A 9 28.89 21.91 -13.15
C ALA A 9 27.90 22.31 -12.03
N TRP A 10 26.92 21.44 -11.78
CA TRP A 10 25.88 21.62 -10.77
C TRP A 10 26.52 21.71 -9.37
N ASP A 11 26.13 22.70 -8.56
CA ASP A 11 26.55 22.78 -7.16
C ASP A 11 25.84 21.66 -6.37
N PRO A 12 26.56 20.67 -5.80
CA PRO A 12 25.96 19.58 -5.03
C PRO A 12 25.24 20.04 -3.74
N ARG A 13 25.26 21.35 -3.42
CA ARG A 13 24.48 21.98 -2.36
C ARG A 13 23.14 22.56 -2.84
N GLN A 14 22.90 22.61 -4.15
CA GLN A 14 21.61 23.02 -4.75
C GLN A 14 20.62 21.87 -4.92
N THR A 15 20.99 20.62 -4.63
CA THR A 15 20.00 19.59 -4.34
C THR A 15 19.25 20.04 -3.08
N LEU A 16 18.05 20.61 -3.28
CA LEU A 16 17.10 20.90 -2.21
C LEU A 16 17.11 19.69 -1.27
N LYS A 17 17.62 19.87 -0.06
CA LYS A 17 17.72 18.83 0.95
C LYS A 17 16.31 18.30 1.22
N GLY A 18 15.96 17.18 0.58
CA GLY A 18 14.61 16.59 0.61
C GLY A 18 13.87 16.49 -0.74
N SER A 19 14.37 17.03 -1.86
CA SER A 19 13.78 16.78 -3.17
C SER A 19 14.20 15.40 -3.67
N ARG A 20 13.25 14.45 -3.64
CA ARG A 20 13.43 13.08 -4.15
C ARG A 20 13.32 12.98 -5.68
N ASP A 21 13.02 14.07 -6.37
CA ASP A 21 12.81 14.11 -7.82
C ASP A 21 13.08 15.53 -8.37
N PRO A 22 14.35 15.96 -8.49
CA PRO A 22 14.71 17.32 -8.87
C PRO A 22 14.27 17.69 -10.30
N LEU A 23 14.00 16.69 -11.15
CA LEU A 23 13.59 16.87 -12.54
C LEU A 23 12.09 16.64 -12.78
N GLY A 24 11.32 16.32 -11.74
CA GLY A 24 9.88 16.02 -11.88
C GLY A 24 9.58 14.74 -12.67
N SER A 25 10.60 13.89 -12.88
CA SER A 25 10.54 12.66 -13.65
C SER A 25 9.49 11.68 -13.11
N MET A 26 9.35 11.58 -11.79
CA MET A 26 8.38 10.74 -11.11
C MET A 26 6.96 11.25 -11.35
N GLY A 27 6.78 12.58 -11.44
CA GLY A 27 5.51 13.21 -11.77
C GLY A 27 5.06 12.83 -13.18
N LEU A 28 5.97 12.93 -14.16
CA LEU A 28 5.72 12.52 -15.55
C LEU A 28 5.42 11.02 -15.66
N TRP A 29 6.21 10.18 -15.00
CA TRP A 29 6.00 8.74 -14.92
C TRP A 29 4.63 8.37 -14.33
N THR A 30 4.28 9.00 -13.22
CA THR A 30 3.00 8.76 -12.55
C THR A 30 1.84 9.22 -13.42
N HIS A 31 1.98 10.35 -14.12
CA HIS A 31 0.96 10.84 -15.03
C HIS A 31 0.73 9.85 -16.18
N GLN A 32 1.79 9.44 -16.89
CA GLN A 32 1.68 8.49 -17.98
C GLN A 32 1.17 7.13 -17.51
N GLY A 33 1.70 6.63 -16.40
CA GLY A 33 1.29 5.35 -15.83
C GLY A 33 -0.19 5.33 -15.42
N ARG A 34 -0.75 6.42 -14.90
CA ARG A 34 -2.18 6.51 -14.53
C ARG A 34 -3.14 6.48 -15.72
N ARG A 35 -2.66 6.77 -16.93
CA ARG A 35 -3.45 6.60 -18.15
C ARG A 35 -3.68 5.12 -18.46
N ILE A 36 -2.76 4.25 -18.03
CA ILE A 36 -2.79 2.81 -18.27
C ILE A 36 -3.33 2.04 -17.05
N ILE A 37 -2.96 2.48 -15.84
CA ILE A 37 -3.32 1.87 -14.55
C ILE A 37 -3.95 2.95 -13.68
N GLY A 38 -5.28 3.04 -13.65
CA GLY A 38 -6.00 4.15 -13.04
C GLY A 38 -5.73 4.30 -11.53
N ASN A 39 -5.52 3.17 -10.85
CA ASN A 39 -5.20 3.12 -9.43
C ASN A 39 -3.69 3.03 -9.13
N LEU A 40 -2.82 3.43 -10.07
CA LEU A 40 -1.37 3.40 -9.90
C LEU A 40 -0.90 4.16 -8.66
N THR A 41 -0.06 3.49 -7.89
CA THR A 41 0.57 3.98 -6.67
C THR A 41 2.06 3.70 -6.71
N THR A 42 2.87 4.70 -6.35
CA THR A 42 4.33 4.60 -6.29
C THR A 42 4.85 4.23 -4.90
N VAL A 43 3.94 4.12 -3.91
CA VAL A 43 4.29 3.93 -2.49
C VAL A 43 3.70 2.67 -1.87
N SER A 44 2.73 2.03 -2.53
CA SER A 44 2.12 0.78 -2.09
C SER A 44 2.76 -0.39 -2.79
N THR A 45 3.47 -1.23 -2.05
CA THR A 45 4.26 -2.33 -2.62
C THR A 45 3.71 -3.70 -2.25
N GLN A 46 2.66 -3.77 -1.42
CA GLN A 46 2.17 -5.01 -0.85
C GLN A 46 0.65 -5.06 -0.72
N VAL A 47 0.08 -6.15 -1.22
CA VAL A 47 -1.35 -6.45 -1.06
C VAL A 47 -1.76 -6.54 0.42
N ARG A 48 -0.90 -7.10 1.29
CA ARG A 48 -1.20 -7.24 2.72
C ARG A 48 -1.31 -5.92 3.49
N ASP A 49 -0.68 -4.88 3.00
CA ASP A 49 -0.81 -3.55 3.59
C ASP A 49 -2.18 -2.94 3.25
N PHE A 50 -2.82 -3.31 2.13
CA PHE A 50 -4.24 -3.01 1.91
C PHE A 50 -5.13 -3.75 2.92
N THR A 51 -4.86 -5.03 3.21
CA THR A 51 -5.59 -5.78 4.26
C THR A 51 -5.49 -5.07 5.61
N ALA A 52 -4.27 -4.72 6.02
CA ALA A 52 -4.03 -3.98 7.27
C ALA A 52 -4.70 -2.60 7.26
N THR A 53 -4.69 -1.89 6.13
CA THR A 53 -5.34 -0.58 5.99
C THR A 53 -6.86 -0.68 6.13
N MET A 54 -7.49 -1.66 5.47
CA MET A 54 -8.93 -1.88 5.57
C MET A 54 -9.36 -2.22 7.00
N LEU A 55 -8.62 -3.09 7.69
CA LEU A 55 -8.88 -3.39 9.10
C LEU A 55 -8.68 -2.17 10.00
N GLY A 56 -7.68 -1.33 9.72
CA GLY A 56 -7.45 -0.09 10.47
C GLY A 56 -8.60 0.90 10.35
N TYR A 57 -9.11 1.10 9.13
CA TYR A 57 -10.29 1.94 8.90
C TYR A 57 -11.55 1.35 9.52
N HIS A 58 -11.75 0.03 9.41
CA HIS A 58 -12.87 -0.65 10.06
C HIS A 58 -12.85 -0.46 11.58
N LEU A 59 -11.69 -0.61 12.22
CA LEU A 59 -11.53 -0.39 13.66
C LEU A 59 -11.77 1.07 14.06
N ALA A 60 -11.27 2.02 13.27
CA ALA A 60 -11.51 3.44 13.50
C ALA A 60 -13.00 3.78 13.43
N GLU A 61 -13.71 3.30 12.41
CA GLU A 61 -15.17 3.43 12.31
C GLU A 61 -15.88 2.84 13.52
N ARG A 62 -15.46 1.66 13.98
CA ARG A 62 -16.09 1.00 15.13
C ARG A 62 -15.91 1.81 16.40
N VAL A 63 -14.74 2.40 16.62
CA VAL A 63 -14.53 3.30 17.75
C VAL A 63 -15.40 4.56 17.62
N ARG A 64 -15.50 5.14 16.42
CA ARG A 64 -16.36 6.32 16.19
C ARG A 64 -17.81 6.04 16.57
N ASP A 65 -18.32 4.89 16.15
CA ASP A 65 -19.70 4.50 16.43
C ASP A 65 -19.92 4.13 17.92
N LEU A 66 -18.89 3.68 18.64
CA LEU A 66 -18.98 3.29 20.06
C LEU A 66 -18.70 4.43 21.05
N ALA A 67 -17.79 5.34 20.71
CA ALA A 67 -17.21 6.32 21.64
C ALA A 67 -17.26 7.77 21.11
N GLY A 68 -17.78 8.00 19.90
CA GLY A 68 -17.82 9.30 19.26
C GLY A 68 -16.57 9.63 18.44
N PRO A 69 -16.59 10.76 17.70
CA PRO A 69 -15.50 11.17 16.81
C PRO A 69 -14.21 11.55 17.58
N GLY A 70 -13.08 11.56 16.87
CA GLY A 70 -11.81 12.15 17.34
C GLY A 70 -10.72 11.16 17.76
N GLN A 71 -11.03 9.86 17.90
CA GLN A 71 -10.03 8.82 18.22
C GLN A 71 -9.54 8.04 16.99
N ASP A 72 -10.12 8.29 15.82
CA ASP A 72 -9.91 7.51 14.59
C ASP A 72 -8.44 7.36 14.22
N VAL A 73 -7.70 8.48 14.21
CA VAL A 73 -6.28 8.50 13.87
C VAL A 73 -5.47 7.74 14.92
N ALA A 74 -5.72 7.97 16.20
CA ALA A 74 -4.99 7.31 17.28
C ALA A 74 -5.18 5.79 17.25
N VAL A 75 -6.42 5.33 17.02
CA VAL A 75 -6.77 3.91 16.88
C VAL A 75 -6.06 3.29 15.69
N PHE A 76 -6.10 3.96 14.53
CA PHE A 76 -5.44 3.46 13.34
C PHE A 76 -3.92 3.34 13.55
N LEU A 77 -3.28 4.35 14.15
CA LEU A 77 -1.84 4.31 14.43
C LEU A 77 -1.46 3.16 15.36
N LYS A 78 -2.25 2.92 16.43
CA LYS A 78 -2.03 1.78 17.34
C LYS A 78 -2.29 0.43 16.66
N TRP A 79 -3.29 0.35 15.78
CA TRP A 79 -3.53 -0.84 14.96
C TRP A 79 -2.35 -1.13 14.03
N GLU A 80 -1.83 -0.14 13.33
CA GLU A 80 -0.67 -0.30 12.45
C GLU A 80 0.57 -0.75 13.24
N GLN A 81 0.78 -0.22 14.44
CA GLN A 81 1.85 -0.69 15.34
C GLN A 81 1.65 -2.16 15.72
N LEU A 82 0.44 -2.55 16.13
CA LEU A 82 0.13 -3.95 16.45
C LEU A 82 0.38 -4.88 15.27
N ALA A 83 -0.09 -4.50 14.08
CA ALA A 83 0.12 -5.25 12.84
C ALA A 83 1.62 -5.39 12.52
N ALA A 84 2.41 -4.32 12.70
CA ALA A 84 3.85 -4.36 12.50
C ALA A 84 4.55 -5.30 13.49
N TYR A 85 4.23 -5.23 14.78
CA TYR A 85 4.81 -6.12 15.79
C TYR A 85 4.43 -7.59 15.55
N VAL A 86 3.16 -7.87 15.21
CA VAL A 86 2.72 -9.23 14.86
C VAL A 86 3.47 -9.75 13.64
N ARG A 87 3.64 -8.94 12.59
CA ARG A 87 4.37 -9.34 11.39
C ARG A 87 5.85 -9.60 11.69
N ALA A 88 6.49 -8.75 12.50
CA ALA A 88 7.90 -8.92 12.85
C ALA A 88 8.15 -10.13 13.76
N HIS A 89 7.29 -10.32 14.78
CA HIS A 89 7.52 -11.28 15.87
C HIS A 89 6.88 -12.64 15.60
N VAL A 90 5.60 -12.66 15.22
CA VAL A 90 4.84 -13.90 15.05
C VAL A 90 5.06 -14.53 13.68
N LEU A 91 5.18 -13.70 12.64
CA LEU A 91 5.34 -14.17 11.26
C LEU A 91 6.79 -14.19 10.78
N ASP A 92 7.69 -13.55 11.53
CA ASP A 92 9.08 -13.26 11.12
C ASP A 92 9.17 -12.65 9.70
N GLU A 93 8.20 -11.79 9.37
CA GLU A 93 8.15 -11.11 8.08
C GLU A 93 8.98 -9.82 8.11
N GLY A 94 9.60 -9.50 6.97
CA GLY A 94 10.28 -8.24 6.72
C GLY A 94 9.63 -7.41 5.62
N GLY A 95 10.22 -6.24 5.32
CA GLY A 95 9.87 -5.42 4.16
C GLY A 95 8.59 -4.59 4.29
N PHE A 96 7.97 -4.51 5.47
CA PHE A 96 6.88 -3.58 5.73
C PHE A 96 7.38 -2.27 6.36
N ARG A 97 6.52 -1.24 6.33
CA ARG A 97 6.87 0.10 6.83
C ARG A 97 7.15 0.08 8.33
N GLY A 98 8.30 0.63 8.73
CA GLY A 98 8.70 0.69 10.14
C GLY A 98 9.30 -0.61 10.69
N VAL A 99 9.63 -1.60 9.83
CA VAL A 99 10.22 -2.88 10.25
C VAL A 99 11.50 -2.71 11.07
N GLU A 100 12.41 -1.81 10.68
CA GLU A 100 13.67 -1.60 11.41
C GLU A 100 13.45 -1.16 12.86
N ARG A 101 12.58 -0.17 13.06
CA ARG A 101 12.25 0.31 14.41
C ARG A 101 11.47 -0.75 15.20
N THR A 102 10.61 -1.50 14.54
CA THR A 102 9.83 -2.59 15.15
C THR A 102 10.77 -3.68 15.67
N ARG A 103 11.68 -4.17 14.83
CA ARG A 103 12.69 -5.20 15.18
C ARG A 103 13.65 -4.72 16.26
N SER A 104 14.16 -3.49 16.13
CA SER A 104 15.03 -2.90 17.15
C SER A 104 14.36 -2.85 18.53
N ARG A 105 13.07 -2.51 18.60
CA ARG A 105 12.32 -2.50 19.87
C ARG A 105 12.06 -3.89 20.42
N LEU A 106 11.70 -4.86 19.57
CA LEU A 106 11.54 -6.25 19.99
C LEU A 106 12.85 -6.82 20.54
N ALA A 107 13.98 -6.54 19.89
CA ALA A 107 15.30 -6.95 20.37
C ALA A 107 15.66 -6.32 21.74
N ALA A 108 15.29 -5.06 21.95
CA ALA A 108 15.63 -4.34 23.19
C ALA A 108 14.68 -4.62 24.36
N LYS A 109 13.38 -4.87 24.10
CA LYS A 109 12.33 -4.94 25.14
C LYS A 109 11.57 -6.27 25.18
N GLY A 110 11.85 -7.17 24.23
CA GLY A 110 11.16 -8.45 24.12
C GLY A 110 9.72 -8.34 23.56
N PRO A 111 8.89 -9.38 23.76
CA PRO A 111 7.55 -9.50 23.18
C PRO A 111 6.49 -8.59 23.83
N ARG A 112 6.85 -7.90 24.92
CA ARG A 112 5.98 -6.96 25.63
C ARG A 112 6.13 -5.56 25.06
N VAL A 113 5.13 -5.13 24.30
CA VAL A 113 5.16 -3.87 23.56
C VAL A 113 4.08 -2.91 24.05
N THR A 114 4.40 -1.63 23.99
CA THR A 114 3.46 -0.55 24.28
C THR A 114 3.03 0.10 22.98
N LEU A 115 1.73 0.13 22.71
CA LEU A 115 1.12 0.82 21.59
C LEU A 115 0.59 2.18 22.06
N SER A 116 0.93 3.24 21.35
CA SER A 116 0.45 4.60 21.63
C SER A 116 0.56 5.49 20.40
N ALA A 117 -0.31 6.49 20.30
CA ALA A 117 -0.22 7.51 19.25
C ALA A 117 0.93 8.50 19.49
N ARG A 118 1.55 8.52 20.67
CA ARG A 118 2.69 9.38 21.00
C ARG A 118 3.92 9.00 20.18
N SER A 119 4.71 9.99 19.79
CA SER A 119 5.83 9.84 18.86
C SER A 119 6.89 8.84 19.35
N GLU A 120 7.14 8.75 20.66
CA GLU A 120 8.11 7.81 21.24
C GLU A 120 7.73 6.33 21.05
N HIS A 121 6.44 6.04 20.83
CA HIS A 121 5.92 4.69 20.59
C HIS A 121 5.65 4.40 19.11
N GLN A 122 5.68 5.40 18.23
CA GLN A 122 5.45 5.20 16.80
C GLN A 122 6.57 4.42 16.12
N ILE A 123 6.22 3.57 15.15
CA ILE A 123 7.19 2.76 14.39
C ILE A 123 7.89 3.53 13.26
N LEU A 124 7.49 4.79 13.04
CA LEU A 124 8.04 5.71 12.04
C LEU A 124 8.23 7.12 12.64
N GLY A 125 9.04 7.97 12.00
CA GLY A 125 9.26 9.35 12.46
C GLY A 125 7.98 10.20 12.44
N ASP A 126 7.17 10.03 11.39
CA ASP A 126 5.78 10.48 11.32
C ASP A 126 4.96 9.32 10.74
N GLN A 127 4.34 8.54 11.63
CA GLN A 127 3.60 7.34 11.23
C GLN A 127 2.30 7.68 10.50
N LYS A 128 1.69 8.84 10.78
CA LYS A 128 0.46 9.25 10.08
C LYS A 128 0.76 9.50 8.59
N VAL A 129 1.85 10.21 8.30
CA VAL A 129 2.22 10.59 6.94
C VAL A 129 2.92 9.45 6.19
N TYR A 130 3.88 8.77 6.82
CA TYR A 130 4.72 7.78 6.14
C TYR A 130 4.28 6.33 6.33
N GLY A 131 3.32 6.09 7.24
CA GLY A 131 2.74 4.78 7.51
C GLY A 131 1.60 4.43 6.56
N LEU A 132 0.83 3.42 6.93
CA LEU A 132 -0.27 2.89 6.12
C LEU A 132 -1.34 3.94 5.86
N MET A 133 -1.70 4.77 6.86
CA MET A 133 -2.71 5.80 6.67
C MET A 133 -2.33 6.77 5.54
N GLY A 134 -1.15 7.40 5.59
CA GLY A 134 -0.73 8.35 4.57
C GLY A 134 -0.46 7.71 3.20
N THR A 135 -0.01 6.45 3.16
CA THR A 135 0.47 5.82 1.91
C THR A 135 -0.54 4.89 1.23
N TYR A 136 -1.54 4.38 1.94
CA TYR A 136 -2.56 3.47 1.37
C TYR A 136 -3.96 4.07 1.30
N THR A 137 -4.21 5.26 1.86
CA THR A 137 -5.52 5.92 1.76
C THR A 137 -5.89 6.24 0.31
N MET A 138 -5.05 6.99 -0.40
CA MET A 138 -5.34 7.37 -1.79
C MET A 138 -5.43 6.15 -2.71
N PRO A 139 -4.49 5.18 -2.65
CA PRO A 139 -4.62 3.92 -3.40
C PRO A 139 -5.87 3.13 -3.03
N GLY A 140 -6.28 3.14 -1.76
CA GLY A 140 -7.51 2.52 -1.29
C GLY A 140 -8.75 3.18 -1.89
N ARG A 141 -8.78 4.52 -1.98
CA ARG A 141 -9.87 5.25 -2.65
C ARG A 141 -9.91 4.97 -4.14
N SER A 142 -8.79 5.07 -4.84
CA SER A 142 -8.73 4.85 -6.30
C SER A 142 -9.02 3.40 -6.71
N SER A 143 -8.92 2.45 -5.77
CA SER A 143 -9.23 1.04 -5.99
C SER A 143 -10.62 0.62 -5.47
N GLY A 144 -11.45 1.57 -5.01
CA GLY A 144 -12.80 1.26 -4.51
C GLY A 144 -12.83 0.52 -3.16
N LEU A 145 -11.80 0.66 -2.34
CA LEU A 145 -11.72 0.06 -1.01
C LEU A 145 -12.18 1.02 0.09
N LEU A 146 -12.02 2.32 -0.15
CA LEU A 146 -12.32 3.40 0.80
C LEU A 146 -13.15 4.49 0.12
N GLU A 147 -14.07 5.09 0.86
CA GLU A 147 -14.95 6.16 0.39
C GLU A 147 -15.36 7.14 1.50
N GLY A 148 -16.05 8.21 1.10
CA GLY A 148 -16.69 9.16 2.01
C GLY A 148 -15.76 10.17 2.69
N GLU A 149 -16.40 11.02 3.49
CA GLU A 149 -15.81 11.94 4.47
C GLU A 149 -16.75 11.97 5.70
N PRO A 150 -16.36 11.46 6.87
CA PRO A 150 -15.06 10.84 7.15
C PRO A 150 -14.85 9.53 6.37
N LEU A 151 -13.58 9.20 6.11
CA LEU A 151 -13.19 7.97 5.40
C LEU A 151 -13.75 6.70 6.06
N ARG A 152 -14.30 5.83 5.22
CA ARG A 152 -14.86 4.52 5.58
C ARG A 152 -14.56 3.45 4.52
N LEU A 153 -14.73 2.18 4.86
CA LEU A 153 -14.78 1.09 3.88
C LEU A 153 -16.00 1.23 2.96
N THR A 154 -15.79 0.97 1.67
CA THR A 154 -16.89 0.74 0.72
C THR A 154 -17.70 -0.51 1.13
N PRO A 155 -18.94 -0.69 0.65
CA PRO A 155 -19.74 -1.88 0.97
C PRO A 155 -19.03 -3.19 0.62
N ALA A 156 -18.37 -3.27 -0.54
CA ALA A 156 -17.64 -4.45 -0.98
C ALA A 156 -16.42 -4.76 -0.07
N ALA A 157 -15.64 -3.73 0.30
CA ALA A 157 -14.52 -3.90 1.21
C ALA A 157 -14.97 -4.31 2.62
N ARG A 158 -16.09 -3.75 3.09
CA ARG A 158 -16.71 -4.15 4.35
C ARG A 158 -17.16 -5.60 4.33
N GLU A 159 -17.85 -6.02 3.28
CA GLU A 159 -18.28 -7.41 3.12
C GLU A 159 -17.09 -8.38 3.20
N LEU A 160 -15.99 -8.09 2.52
CA LEU A 160 -14.77 -8.91 2.63
C LEU A 160 -14.26 -8.96 4.07
N VAL A 161 -14.15 -7.82 4.75
CA VAL A 161 -13.68 -7.76 6.15
C VAL A 161 -14.58 -8.60 7.05
N GLU A 162 -15.90 -8.46 6.90
CA GLU A 162 -16.89 -9.14 7.72
C GLU A 162 -16.99 -10.65 7.45
N ALA A 163 -16.82 -11.06 6.19
CA ALA A 163 -16.89 -12.46 5.79
C ALA A 163 -15.58 -13.23 5.99
N GLU A 164 -14.42 -12.60 5.76
CA GLU A 164 -13.13 -13.31 5.74
C GLU A 164 -12.27 -13.05 6.98
N TYR A 165 -12.25 -11.83 7.52
CA TYR A 165 -11.32 -11.46 8.58
C TYR A 165 -11.97 -11.48 9.96
N LEU A 166 -13.17 -10.92 10.11
CA LEU A 166 -13.87 -10.90 11.40
C LEU A 166 -14.03 -12.30 12.01
N PRO A 167 -14.43 -13.36 11.28
CA PRO A 167 -14.63 -14.67 11.88
C PRO A 167 -13.34 -15.27 12.45
N ARG A 168 -12.18 -14.88 11.92
CA ARG A 168 -10.85 -15.33 12.38
C ARG A 168 -10.40 -14.57 13.63
N LEU A 169 -10.84 -13.33 13.79
CA LEU A 169 -10.43 -12.46 14.90
C LEU A 169 -11.42 -12.47 16.07
N ALA A 170 -12.72 -12.61 15.81
CA ALA A 170 -13.78 -12.49 16.82
C ALA A 170 -13.63 -13.42 18.04
N PRO A 171 -13.16 -14.69 17.91
CA PRO A 171 -12.98 -15.56 19.07
C PRO A 171 -12.01 -15.02 20.12
N VAL A 172 -11.04 -14.18 19.71
CA VAL A 172 -9.96 -13.68 20.57
C VAL A 172 -9.97 -12.16 20.76
N ALA A 173 -10.64 -11.43 19.88
CA ALA A 173 -10.75 -9.97 19.89
C ALA A 173 -12.08 -9.45 20.46
N GLY A 174 -13.00 -10.35 20.82
CA GLY A 174 -14.37 -10.05 21.23
C GLY A 174 -15.35 -9.99 20.04
N LYS A 175 -16.66 -9.95 20.35
CA LYS A 175 -17.73 -9.88 19.34
C LYS A 175 -17.49 -8.70 18.39
N ARG A 176 -17.52 -8.95 17.08
CA ARG A 176 -17.40 -7.95 15.99
C ARG A 176 -16.19 -7.00 16.09
N LEU A 177 -15.07 -7.45 16.68
CA LEU A 177 -13.86 -6.64 16.97
C LEU A 177 -14.06 -5.48 17.97
N ASP A 178 -15.21 -5.34 18.60
CA ASP A 178 -15.47 -4.22 19.53
C ASP A 178 -14.50 -4.22 20.72
N GLY A 179 -14.11 -5.40 21.20
CA GLY A 179 -13.14 -5.54 22.30
C GLY A 179 -11.77 -4.99 21.91
N LEU A 180 -11.28 -5.34 20.72
CA LEU A 180 -10.05 -4.80 20.17
C LEU A 180 -10.15 -3.29 19.91
N ALA A 181 -11.24 -2.84 19.30
CA ALA A 181 -11.48 -1.42 19.02
C ALA A 181 -11.43 -0.58 20.31
N ARG A 182 -12.16 -0.99 21.36
CA ARG A 182 -12.13 -0.32 22.67
C ARG A 182 -10.74 -0.36 23.31
N ARG A 183 -10.05 -1.49 23.23
CA ARG A 183 -8.67 -1.60 23.74
C ARG A 183 -7.76 -0.61 23.04
N LEU A 184 -7.82 -0.54 21.71
CA LEU A 184 -7.04 0.42 20.92
C LEU A 184 -7.50 1.86 21.11
N ALA A 185 -8.72 2.13 21.56
CA ALA A 185 -9.17 3.48 21.90
C ALA A 185 -8.49 4.04 23.17
N ALA A 186 -8.01 3.17 24.08
CA ALA A 186 -7.29 3.60 25.27
C ALA A 186 -6.02 4.39 24.91
N GLY A 187 -5.63 5.38 25.74
CA GLY A 187 -4.48 6.24 25.45
C GLY A 187 -3.17 5.48 25.21
N GLU A 188 -2.97 4.41 25.98
CA GLU A 188 -1.84 3.47 25.85
C GLU A 188 -2.34 2.04 25.98
N VAL A 189 -1.75 1.11 25.22
CA VAL A 189 -2.07 -0.32 25.27
C VAL A 189 -0.81 -1.13 25.45
N LYS A 190 -0.73 -1.90 26.54
CA LYS A 190 0.31 -2.92 26.73
C LYS A 190 -0.14 -4.24 26.12
N VAL A 191 0.68 -4.79 25.23
CA VAL A 191 0.45 -6.06 24.53
C VAL A 191 1.60 -7.01 24.84
N ASP A 192 1.28 -8.24 25.24
CA ASP A 192 2.26 -9.31 25.45
C ASP A 192 2.11 -10.38 24.36
N LEU A 193 2.95 -10.31 23.34
CA LEU A 193 2.83 -11.13 22.11
C LEU A 193 3.04 -12.63 22.36
N ASP A 194 3.74 -13.01 23.43
CA ASP A 194 3.96 -14.41 23.82
C ASP A 194 3.13 -14.82 25.05
N GLY A 195 2.54 -13.84 25.74
CA GLY A 195 1.75 -14.04 26.94
C GLY A 195 0.25 -14.03 26.67
N ARG A 196 -0.48 -13.26 27.50
CA ARG A 196 -1.95 -13.20 27.47
C ARG A 196 -2.54 -12.79 26.11
N ASP A 197 -1.78 -12.10 25.27
CA ASP A 197 -2.24 -11.58 23.98
C ASP A 197 -1.78 -12.43 22.79
N ALA A 198 -1.06 -13.54 23.03
CA ALA A 198 -0.60 -14.45 21.98
C ALA A 198 -1.73 -14.96 21.07
N PRO A 199 -2.91 -15.39 21.57
CA PRO A 199 -4.00 -15.83 20.70
C PRO A 199 -4.50 -14.74 19.73
N LEU A 200 -4.53 -13.48 20.19
CA LEU A 200 -4.87 -12.34 19.36
C LEU A 200 -3.78 -12.08 18.32
N ALA A 201 -2.51 -12.11 18.74
CA ALA A 201 -1.37 -11.91 17.86
C ALA A 201 -1.31 -12.96 16.74
N GLU A 202 -1.53 -14.24 17.07
CA GLU A 202 -1.62 -15.33 16.11
C GLU A 202 -2.79 -15.17 15.14
N ALA A 203 -3.96 -14.78 15.63
CA ALA A 203 -5.14 -14.57 14.78
C ALA A 203 -4.91 -13.43 13.77
N ILE A 204 -4.32 -12.32 14.21
CA ILE A 204 -3.88 -11.22 13.33
C ILE A 204 -2.83 -11.73 12.33
N GLY A 205 -1.87 -12.53 12.79
CA GLY A 205 -0.85 -13.13 11.92
C GLY A 205 -1.45 -14.00 10.81
N LYS A 206 -2.46 -14.82 11.12
CA LYS A 206 -3.20 -15.64 10.14
C LYS A 206 -3.94 -14.81 9.09
N VAL A 207 -4.35 -13.59 9.43
CA VAL A 207 -4.98 -12.65 8.47
C VAL A 207 -3.92 -11.95 7.62
N LEU A 208 -2.81 -11.52 8.23
CA LEU A 208 -1.80 -10.68 7.56
C LEU A 208 -0.70 -11.46 6.84
N THR A 209 -0.60 -12.77 7.02
CA THR A 209 0.50 -13.57 6.44
C THR A 209 0.54 -13.51 4.91
N ARG A 210 1.73 -13.29 4.34
CA ARG A 210 1.93 -13.33 2.89
C ARG A 210 1.91 -14.74 2.31
N LYS A 211 2.13 -15.77 3.15
CA LYS A 211 2.29 -17.16 2.71
C LYS A 211 1.03 -17.75 2.05
N ARG A 212 -0.15 -17.24 2.40
CA ARG A 212 -1.43 -17.75 1.88
C ARG A 212 -2.49 -16.67 1.77
N ILE A 213 -2.90 -16.35 0.54
CA ILE A 213 -4.08 -15.51 0.25
C ILE A 213 -5.26 -16.43 -0.09
N PRO A 214 -6.35 -16.43 0.70
CA PRO A 214 -7.60 -17.14 0.41
C PRO A 214 -8.16 -16.80 -0.98
N ALA A 215 -8.90 -17.73 -1.59
CA ALA A 215 -9.43 -17.55 -2.94
C ALA A 215 -10.40 -16.35 -3.03
N ALA A 216 -11.25 -16.14 -2.01
CA ALA A 216 -12.16 -15.00 -1.96
C ALA A 216 -11.40 -13.66 -1.92
N GLU A 217 -10.43 -13.54 -1.00
CA GLU A 217 -9.55 -12.36 -0.90
C GLU A 217 -8.76 -12.12 -2.20
N ARG A 218 -8.25 -13.18 -2.83
CA ARG A 218 -7.55 -13.07 -4.12
C ARG A 218 -8.45 -12.51 -5.21
N ARG A 219 -9.66 -13.05 -5.36
CA ARG A 219 -10.64 -12.58 -6.35
C ARG A 219 -11.01 -11.12 -6.09
N PHE A 220 -11.22 -10.76 -4.83
CA PHE A 220 -11.48 -9.39 -4.44
C PHE A 220 -10.35 -8.44 -4.85
N TYR A 221 -9.10 -8.75 -4.52
CA TYR A 221 -7.98 -7.90 -4.93
C TYR A 221 -7.71 -7.92 -6.42
N GLN A 222 -7.98 -9.01 -7.13
CA GLN A 222 -7.92 -9.00 -8.58
C GLN A 222 -8.94 -8.00 -9.15
N ARG A 223 -10.19 -8.03 -8.69
CA ARG A 223 -11.22 -7.09 -9.11
C ARG A 223 -10.86 -5.63 -8.83
N HIS A 224 -10.39 -5.33 -7.62
CA HIS A 224 -10.19 -3.95 -7.14
C HIS A 224 -8.80 -3.39 -7.44
N LEU A 225 -7.73 -4.18 -7.29
CA LEU A 225 -6.36 -3.70 -7.47
C LEU A 225 -5.84 -3.94 -8.88
N LEU A 226 -6.06 -5.14 -9.42
CA LEU A 226 -5.49 -5.53 -10.72
C LEU A 226 -6.32 -4.99 -11.88
N TYR A 227 -7.63 -5.23 -11.86
CA TYR A 227 -8.55 -4.83 -12.93
C TYR A 227 -9.23 -3.49 -12.70
N ASN A 228 -9.32 -3.06 -11.44
CA ASN A 228 -10.04 -1.86 -11.01
C ASN A 228 -11.49 -1.77 -11.57
N GLN A 229 -12.20 -2.90 -11.66
CA GLN A 229 -13.40 -3.04 -12.52
C GLN A 229 -14.50 -2.01 -12.26
N ASP A 230 -14.74 -1.66 -10.99
CA ASP A 230 -15.83 -0.77 -10.58
C ASP A 230 -15.42 0.72 -10.59
N HIS A 231 -14.13 1.00 -10.73
CA HIS A 231 -13.56 2.36 -10.67
C HIS A 231 -12.58 2.62 -11.81
N ASP A 232 -12.72 1.89 -12.92
CA ASP A 232 -11.78 1.96 -14.04
C ASP A 232 -11.91 3.31 -14.76
N THR A 233 -10.94 4.20 -14.51
CA THR A 233 -10.84 5.50 -15.18
C THR A 233 -10.09 5.41 -16.50
N THR A 234 -9.59 4.24 -16.89
CA THR A 234 -8.75 4.05 -18.08
C THR A 234 -9.56 3.66 -19.31
N GLY A 235 -10.85 3.33 -19.17
CA GLY A 235 -11.68 2.89 -20.29
C GLY A 235 -11.35 1.47 -20.78
N GLY A 236 -10.93 0.59 -19.87
CA GLY A 236 -10.64 -0.82 -20.12
C GLY A 236 -9.16 -1.14 -20.36
N LEU A 237 -8.29 -0.13 -20.48
CA LEU A 237 -6.86 -0.33 -20.76
C LEU A 237 -6.17 -1.17 -19.68
N GLN A 238 -6.45 -0.86 -18.41
CA GLN A 238 -5.93 -1.60 -17.28
C GLN A 238 -6.34 -3.08 -17.33
N GLY A 239 -7.57 -3.37 -17.77
CA GLY A 239 -8.06 -4.74 -17.89
C GLY A 239 -7.34 -5.55 -18.97
N VAL A 240 -7.11 -4.93 -20.13
CA VAL A 240 -6.33 -5.54 -21.22
C VAL A 240 -4.89 -5.78 -20.79
N LEU A 241 -4.24 -4.80 -20.13
CA LEU A 241 -2.88 -4.95 -19.62
C LEU A 241 -2.79 -6.07 -18.57
N ALA A 242 -3.72 -6.11 -17.62
CA ALA A 242 -3.77 -7.15 -16.59
C ALA A 242 -3.91 -8.55 -17.20
N ALA A 243 -4.79 -8.73 -18.19
CA ALA A 243 -4.95 -9.99 -18.90
C ALA A 243 -3.66 -10.40 -19.63
N HIS A 244 -2.98 -9.45 -20.27
CA HIS A 244 -1.69 -9.68 -20.94
C HIS A 244 -0.61 -10.15 -19.94
N MET A 245 -0.48 -9.47 -18.81
CA MET A 245 0.50 -9.81 -17.77
C MET A 245 0.26 -11.20 -17.19
N LEU A 246 -1.00 -11.56 -16.92
CA LEU A 246 -1.35 -12.89 -16.42
C LEU A 246 -1.05 -14.00 -17.43
N ALA A 247 -1.26 -13.75 -18.72
CA ALA A 247 -0.99 -14.72 -19.77
C ALA A 247 0.52 -14.97 -19.98
N ARG A 248 1.36 -13.93 -19.80
CA ARG A 248 2.82 -14.05 -19.96
C ARG A 248 3.58 -14.45 -18.70
N GLY A 249 3.01 -14.23 -17.52
CA GLY A 249 3.65 -14.46 -16.23
C GLY A 249 4.77 -13.46 -15.88
N HIS A 250 5.29 -12.70 -16.85
CA HIS A 250 6.21 -11.60 -16.68
C HIS A 250 6.07 -10.61 -17.85
N THR A 251 6.36 -9.34 -17.59
CA THR A 251 6.49 -8.30 -18.61
C THR A 251 7.81 -7.60 -18.36
N ASP A 252 8.60 -7.45 -19.42
CA ASP A 252 9.74 -6.54 -19.42
C ASP A 252 9.23 -5.11 -19.59
N TRP A 253 9.57 -4.25 -18.63
CA TRP A 253 9.12 -2.86 -18.60
C TRP A 253 10.15 -1.90 -19.21
N GLU A 254 11.27 -2.43 -19.72
CA GLU A 254 12.18 -1.67 -20.57
C GLU A 254 11.48 -1.22 -21.86
N PRO A 255 11.98 -0.18 -22.55
CA PRO A 255 11.38 0.33 -23.77
C PRO A 255 11.11 -0.76 -24.83
N ALA A 256 12.01 -1.74 -24.97
CA ALA A 256 11.84 -2.86 -25.90
C ALA A 256 10.68 -3.78 -25.49
N GLY A 257 10.57 -4.12 -24.20
CA GLY A 257 9.50 -4.92 -23.65
C GLY A 257 8.13 -4.24 -23.77
N LEU A 258 8.07 -2.93 -23.52
CA LEU A 258 6.85 -2.12 -23.71
C LEU A 258 6.35 -2.14 -25.16
N ARG A 259 7.25 -1.98 -26.15
CA ARG A 259 6.90 -2.06 -27.58
C ARG A 259 6.45 -3.46 -28.00
N GLN A 260 7.10 -4.49 -27.44
CA GLN A 260 6.68 -5.86 -27.67
C GLN A 260 5.28 -6.12 -27.09
N ALA A 261 4.99 -5.61 -25.90
CA ALA A 261 3.65 -5.68 -25.31
C ALA A 261 2.63 -4.93 -26.17
N ALA A 262 2.95 -3.72 -26.63
CA ALA A 262 2.12 -2.91 -27.53
C ALA A 262 1.71 -3.70 -28.80
N THR A 263 2.68 -4.34 -29.45
CA THR A 263 2.43 -5.19 -30.64
C THR A 263 1.46 -6.34 -30.37
N VAL A 264 1.52 -6.94 -29.18
CA VAL A 264 0.65 -8.06 -28.80
C VAL A 264 -0.75 -7.57 -28.45
N VAL A 265 -0.87 -6.51 -27.64
CA VAL A 265 -2.17 -6.02 -27.19
C VAL A 265 -2.94 -5.30 -28.29
N ALA A 266 -2.27 -4.72 -29.30
CA ALA A 266 -2.91 -4.12 -30.47
C ALA A 266 -3.85 -5.06 -31.22
N LYS A 267 -3.65 -6.39 -31.10
CA LYS A 267 -4.49 -7.42 -31.72
C LYS A 267 -5.79 -7.70 -30.95
N GLN A 268 -6.00 -7.07 -29.79
CA GLN A 268 -7.12 -7.34 -28.87
C GLN A 268 -8.28 -6.34 -29.05
N GLY A 269 -8.57 -5.96 -30.30
CA GLY A 269 -9.65 -5.04 -30.63
C GLY A 269 -9.35 -3.57 -30.29
N PRO A 270 -10.37 -2.68 -30.30
CA PRO A 270 -10.17 -1.24 -30.18
C PRO A 270 -9.47 -0.80 -28.89
N THR A 271 -9.83 -1.38 -27.75
CA THR A 271 -9.17 -1.10 -26.46
C THR A 271 -7.71 -1.57 -26.46
N GLY A 272 -7.41 -2.67 -27.13
CA GLY A 272 -6.05 -3.16 -27.32
C GLY A 272 -5.18 -2.21 -28.15
N VAL A 273 -5.74 -1.61 -29.20
CA VAL A 273 -5.06 -0.58 -30.00
C VAL A 273 -4.78 0.66 -29.15
N ALA A 274 -5.77 1.15 -28.40
CA ALA A 274 -5.58 2.29 -27.52
C ALA A 274 -4.51 2.03 -26.44
N LEU A 275 -4.46 0.81 -25.88
CA LEU A 275 -3.40 0.43 -24.93
C LEU A 275 -2.04 0.40 -25.60
N ALA A 276 -1.94 -0.12 -26.82
CA ALA A 276 -0.69 -0.16 -27.55
C ALA A 276 -0.10 1.23 -27.75
N GLU A 277 -0.93 2.24 -28.07
CA GLU A 277 -0.49 3.63 -28.17
C GLU A 277 0.05 4.18 -26.84
N GLU A 278 -0.61 3.88 -25.71
CA GLU A 278 -0.12 4.32 -24.40
C GLU A 278 1.19 3.63 -23.99
N LEU A 279 1.36 2.35 -24.35
CA LEU A 279 2.60 1.60 -24.12
C LEU A 279 3.76 2.14 -24.98
N GLU A 280 3.49 2.51 -26.23
CA GLU A 280 4.48 3.18 -27.10
C GLU A 280 4.87 4.55 -26.51
N ARG A 281 3.90 5.35 -26.04
CA ARG A 281 4.16 6.61 -25.32
C ARG A 281 5.03 6.39 -24.08
N ALA A 282 4.72 5.36 -23.29
CA ALA A 282 5.52 4.99 -22.12
C ALA A 282 6.95 4.56 -22.50
N ALA A 283 7.13 3.82 -23.59
CA ALA A 283 8.44 3.41 -24.08
C ALA A 283 9.30 4.60 -24.53
N VAL A 284 8.68 5.58 -25.22
CA VAL A 284 9.35 6.83 -25.60
C VAL A 284 9.73 7.61 -24.35
N LEU A 285 8.81 7.76 -23.40
CA LEU A 285 9.07 8.46 -22.14
C LEU A 285 10.25 7.84 -21.38
N GLU A 286 10.29 6.52 -21.25
CA GLU A 286 11.39 5.80 -20.57
C GLU A 286 12.72 5.96 -21.28
N SER A 287 12.73 5.94 -22.62
CA SER A 287 13.96 6.12 -23.40
C SER A 287 14.63 7.48 -23.18
N VAL A 288 13.89 8.47 -22.66
CA VAL A 288 14.40 9.81 -22.33
C VAL A 288 14.63 9.93 -20.82
N LEU A 289 13.65 9.55 -20.00
CA LEU A 289 13.71 9.77 -18.56
C LEU A 289 14.73 8.86 -17.86
N ALA A 290 14.90 7.61 -18.27
CA ALA A 290 15.87 6.72 -17.62
C ALA A 290 17.33 7.21 -17.80
N PRO A 291 17.80 7.57 -19.01
CA PRO A 291 19.14 8.14 -19.17
C PRO A 291 19.32 9.46 -18.42
N VAL A 292 18.30 10.34 -18.43
CA VAL A 292 18.31 11.60 -17.69
C VAL A 292 18.40 11.36 -16.18
N GLY A 293 17.67 10.37 -15.66
CA GLY A 293 17.76 9.96 -14.26
C GLY A 293 19.15 9.47 -13.87
N VAL A 294 19.86 8.78 -14.76
CA VAL A 294 21.26 8.36 -14.52
C VAL A 294 22.23 9.54 -14.56
N LEU A 295 22.00 10.52 -15.43
CA LEU A 295 22.91 11.66 -15.61
C LEU A 295 22.80 12.71 -14.48
N PHE A 296 21.62 12.87 -13.89
CA PHE A 296 21.31 13.96 -12.96
C PHE A 296 20.81 13.50 -11.58
N GLY A 297 20.63 12.18 -11.36
CA GLY A 297 20.15 11.57 -10.12
C GLY A 297 21.26 11.18 -9.14
#